data_AF-A0A2E7W3M9-F1
#
_entry.id   AF-A0A2E7W3M9-F1
#
_cell.length_a   1.000
_cell.length_b   1.000
_cell.length_c   1.000
_cell.angle_alpha   90.00
_cell.angle_beta   90.00
_cell.angle_gamma   90.00
#
_symmetry.space_group_name_H-M   'P 1'
#
loop_
_entity.id
_entity.type
_entity.pdbx_description
1 polymer ?
#
loop_
_entity_poly.entity_id
_entity_poly.type
_entity_poly.pdbx_seq_one_letter_code
_entity_poly.pdbx_strand_id
1 'polypeptide(L)'
;MVTGTQGAIIELGIFGLIDFEILQLVELTNLPIVIFVWMSFTVLTGLWEISFVMNRKQIGSTALSLLANREKVWSKKYDCEMIIPWQLAIVFYSEYAAYADREYMCRFDKWSVIIEGSHALFCGGISFVSIMFNIYGYMYQFYFTLAMAMSFQLMNSILYMGQYIIQINNPHSVNYNRPAFPCGVMLYKRPFMYINVFWTVMPAYTLYFYMSHFYV
;
A
#
# COMPACT_ATOMS: atom_id res chain seq x y z
N MET A 1 -19.61 -6.76 -15.94
CA MET A 1 -19.09 -7.73 -14.96
C MET A 1 -17.66 -8.10 -15.31
N VAL A 2 -16.73 -7.93 -14.37
CA VAL A 2 -15.31 -8.32 -14.48
C VAL A 2 -14.95 -9.19 -13.29
N THR A 3 -13.97 -10.10 -13.43
CA THR A 3 -13.43 -10.82 -12.26
C THR A 3 -12.54 -9.90 -11.42
N GLY A 4 -12.31 -10.24 -10.16
CA GLY A 4 -11.43 -9.46 -9.29
C GLY A 4 -10.01 -9.33 -9.85
N THR A 5 -9.46 -10.39 -10.45
CA THR A 5 -8.17 -10.33 -11.15
C THR A 5 -8.21 -9.39 -12.36
N GLN A 6 -9.25 -9.47 -13.19
CA GLN A 6 -9.39 -8.58 -14.35
C GLN A 6 -9.51 -7.11 -13.92
N GLY A 7 -10.31 -6.83 -12.89
CA GLY A 7 -10.46 -5.49 -12.33
C GLY A 7 -9.13 -4.90 -11.86
N ALA A 8 -8.36 -5.66 -11.09
CA ALA A 8 -7.04 -5.25 -10.62
C ALA A 8 -6.05 -5.00 -11.77
N ILE A 9 -6.01 -5.87 -12.79
CA ILE A 9 -5.15 -5.68 -13.97
C ILE A 9 -5.54 -4.40 -14.73
N ILE A 10 -6.84 -4.14 -14.89
CA ILE A 10 -7.30 -2.94 -15.60
C ILE A 10 -6.95 -1.68 -14.81
N GLU A 11 -7.18 -1.65 -13.49
CA GLU A 11 -6.82 -0.49 -12.67
C GLU A 11 -5.32 -0.22 -12.70
N LEU A 12 -4.48 -1.24 -12.48
CA LEU A 12 -3.03 -1.09 -12.53
C LEU A 12 -2.54 -0.70 -13.94
N GLY A 13 -3.22 -1.16 -14.99
CA GLY A 13 -2.97 -0.73 -16.37
C GLY A 13 -3.30 0.74 -16.60
N ILE A 14 -4.45 1.22 -16.11
CA ILE A 14 -4.84 2.64 -16.17
C ILE A 14 -3.85 3.49 -15.36
N PHE A 15 -3.48 3.04 -14.17
CA PHE A 15 -2.46 3.69 -13.35
C PHE A 15 -1.14 3.81 -14.11
N GLY A 16 -0.66 2.73 -14.74
CA GLY A 16 0.56 2.75 -15.54
C GLY A 16 0.49 3.70 -16.75
N LEU A 17 -0.67 3.83 -17.39
CA LEU A 17 -0.88 4.80 -18.47
C LEU A 17 -0.82 6.24 -17.95
N ILE A 18 -1.44 6.53 -16.80
CA ILE A 18 -1.39 7.85 -16.17
C ILE A 18 0.07 8.20 -15.82
N ASP A 19 0.81 7.27 -15.23
CA ASP A 19 2.23 7.44 -14.91
C ASP A 19 3.06 7.74 -16.16
N PHE A 20 2.79 7.03 -17.27
CA PHE A 20 3.45 7.27 -18.54
C PHE A 20 3.18 8.68 -19.08
N GLU A 21 1.93 9.15 -19.06
CA GLU A 21 1.58 10.50 -19.49
C GLU A 21 2.22 11.57 -18.61
N ILE A 22 2.26 11.37 -17.29
CA ILE A 22 2.95 12.29 -16.38
C ILE A 22 4.44 12.35 -16.72
N LEU A 23 5.10 11.20 -16.96
CA LEU A 23 6.51 11.17 -17.36
C LEU A 23 6.78 11.92 -18.68
N GLN A 24 5.82 11.97 -19.61
CA GLN A 24 5.96 12.78 -20.84
C GLN A 24 5.80 14.28 -20.57
N LEU A 25 4.88 14.66 -19.67
CA LEU A 25 4.63 16.05 -19.30
C LEU A 25 5.82 16.68 -18.59
N VAL A 26 6.52 15.89 -17.77
CA VAL A 26 7.73 16.37 -17.10
C VAL A 26 8.93 16.07 -18.01
N GLU A 27 9.09 16.90 -19.04
CA GLU A 27 10.23 16.87 -19.97
C GLU A 27 11.51 16.52 -19.20
N LEU A 28 12.09 15.35 -19.46
CA LEU A 28 13.41 14.97 -18.97
C LEU A 28 13.61 15.20 -17.46
N THR A 29 12.69 14.74 -16.62
CA THR A 29 12.98 14.72 -15.18
C THR A 29 14.25 13.94 -14.94
N ASN A 30 15.26 14.60 -14.35
CA ASN A 30 16.44 13.94 -13.79
C ASN A 30 16.09 12.99 -12.61
N LEU A 31 14.80 12.64 -12.45
CA LEU A 31 14.30 11.68 -11.49
C LEU A 31 14.43 10.28 -12.10
N PRO A 32 15.17 9.36 -11.46
CA PRO A 32 15.17 7.97 -11.90
C PRO A 32 13.73 7.43 -11.98
N ILE A 33 13.39 6.82 -13.11
CA ILE A 33 12.04 6.27 -13.39
C ILE A 33 11.55 5.37 -12.23
N VAL A 34 12.45 4.58 -11.65
CA VAL A 34 12.16 3.70 -10.51
C VAL A 34 11.64 4.49 -9.29
N ILE A 35 12.23 5.65 -9.00
CA ILE A 35 11.82 6.50 -7.87
C ILE A 35 10.48 7.18 -8.19
N PHE A 36 10.31 7.67 -9.43
CA PHE A 36 9.04 8.25 -9.87
C PHE A 36 7.88 7.26 -9.73
N VAL A 37 8.02 6.05 -10.30
CA VAL A 37 6.99 5.01 -10.25
C VAL A 37 6.70 4.62 -8.80
N TRP A 38 7.72 4.55 -7.94
CA TRP A 38 7.53 4.26 -6.52
C TRP A 38 6.73 5.36 -5.81
N MET A 39 7.05 6.63 -6.05
CA MET A 39 6.29 7.75 -5.48
C MET A 39 4.84 7.74 -5.96
N SER A 40 4.61 7.55 -7.26
CA SER A 40 3.25 7.49 -7.81
C SER A 40 2.46 6.31 -7.25
N PHE A 41 3.11 5.14 -7.12
CA PHE A 41 2.49 3.98 -6.48
C PHE A 41 2.18 4.22 -4.99
N THR A 42 2.98 5.02 -4.30
CA THR A 42 2.67 5.49 -2.94
C THR A 42 1.42 6.36 -2.92
N VAL A 43 1.22 7.23 -3.91
CA VAL A 43 -0.01 8.02 -4.04
C VAL A 43 -1.22 7.11 -4.22
N LEU A 44 -1.15 6.15 -5.15
CA LEU A 44 -2.24 5.18 -5.38
C LEU A 44 -2.56 4.38 -4.10
N THR A 45 -1.54 3.88 -3.42
CA THR A 45 -1.72 3.13 -2.17
C THR A 45 -2.35 4.01 -1.09
N GLY A 46 -1.95 5.29 -1.00
CA GLY A 46 -2.60 6.24 -0.10
C GLY A 46 -4.09 6.43 -0.38
N LEU A 47 -4.51 6.43 -1.65
CA LEU A 47 -5.93 6.46 -2.01
C LEU A 47 -6.65 5.17 -1.58
N TRP A 48 -6.02 4.02 -1.75
CA TRP A 48 -6.56 2.74 -1.28
C TRP A 48 -6.72 2.73 0.24
N GLU A 49 -5.74 3.24 0.98
CA GLU A 49 -5.75 3.31 2.44
C GLU A 49 -6.80 4.28 2.99
N ILE A 50 -7.02 5.42 2.33
CA ILE A 50 -8.17 6.30 2.63
C ILE A 50 -9.46 5.50 2.53
N SER A 51 -9.63 4.75 1.43
CA SER A 51 -10.81 3.90 1.27
C SER A 51 -10.89 2.82 2.36
N PHE A 52 -9.77 2.20 2.74
CA PHE A 52 -9.72 1.25 3.84
C PHE A 52 -10.25 1.88 5.14
N VAL A 53 -9.68 3.02 5.55
CA VAL A 53 -10.05 3.72 6.79
C VAL A 53 -11.54 4.08 6.78
N MET A 54 -12.06 4.56 5.65
CA MET A 54 -13.47 4.94 5.50
C MET A 54 -14.43 3.74 5.47
N ASN A 55 -14.01 2.60 4.92
CA ASN A 55 -14.88 1.45 4.62
C ASN A 55 -14.62 0.20 5.48
N ARG A 56 -13.92 0.33 6.61
CA ARG A 56 -13.55 -0.80 7.51
C ARG A 56 -14.70 -1.75 7.85
N LYS A 57 -15.90 -1.21 8.07
CA LYS A 57 -17.07 -2.02 8.40
C LYS A 57 -17.39 -3.01 7.29
N GLN A 58 -17.38 -2.53 6.04
CA GLN A 58 -17.65 -3.31 4.84
C GLN A 58 -16.52 -4.30 4.55
N ILE A 59 -15.27 -3.85 4.69
CA ILE A 59 -14.07 -4.69 4.52
C ILE A 59 -14.11 -5.87 5.49
N GLY A 60 -14.34 -5.60 6.78
CA GLY A 60 -14.43 -6.65 7.78
C GLY A 60 -15.58 -7.64 7.55
N SER A 61 -16.77 -7.16 7.17
CA SER A 61 -17.89 -8.07 6.85
C SER A 61 -17.62 -8.92 5.60
N THR A 62 -16.97 -8.34 4.59
CA THR A 62 -16.62 -9.05 3.36
C THR A 62 -15.55 -10.10 3.64
N ALA A 63 -14.50 -9.75 4.41
CA ALA A 63 -13.47 -10.69 4.84
C ALA A 63 -14.04 -11.89 5.61
N LEU A 64 -14.98 -11.65 6.54
CA LEU A 64 -15.66 -12.72 7.26
C LEU A 64 -16.48 -13.62 6.34
N SER A 65 -17.16 -13.05 5.34
CA SER A 65 -17.90 -13.81 4.32
C SER A 65 -16.97 -14.68 3.46
N LEU A 66 -15.82 -14.15 3.04
CA LEU A 66 -14.80 -14.90 2.30
C LEU A 66 -14.29 -16.11 3.10
N LEU A 67 -14.03 -15.92 4.40
CA LEU A 67 -13.58 -16.99 5.29
C LEU A 67 -14.67 -18.06 5.49
N ALA A 68 -15.92 -17.65 5.69
CA ALA A 68 -17.04 -18.57 5.89
C ALA A 68 -17.27 -19.45 4.65
N ASN A 69 -17.16 -18.87 3.46
CA ASN A 69 -17.41 -19.56 2.18
C ASN A 69 -16.15 -20.17 1.56
N ARG A 70 -14.97 -19.96 2.16
CA ARG A 70 -13.65 -20.35 1.61
C ARG A 70 -13.41 -19.79 0.20
N GLU A 71 -13.86 -18.56 -0.03
CA GLU A 71 -13.79 -17.87 -1.31
C GLU A 71 -12.63 -16.88 -1.36
N LYS A 72 -12.20 -16.55 -2.58
CA LYS A 72 -11.19 -15.54 -2.88
C LYS A 72 -11.82 -14.41 -3.67
N VAL A 73 -11.43 -13.17 -3.41
CA VAL A 73 -11.98 -12.04 -4.17
C VAL A 73 -11.60 -12.10 -5.64
N TRP A 74 -10.42 -12.64 -5.94
CA TRP A 74 -9.84 -12.64 -7.28
C TRP A 74 -10.65 -13.44 -8.30
N SER A 75 -11.32 -14.52 -7.86
CA SER A 75 -12.16 -15.37 -8.71
C SER A 75 -13.63 -14.92 -8.78
N LYS A 76 -14.05 -13.96 -7.94
CA LYS A 76 -15.43 -13.46 -7.92
C LYS A 76 -15.64 -12.44 -9.04
N LYS A 77 -16.89 -12.31 -9.49
CA LYS A 77 -17.31 -11.31 -10.47
C LYS A 77 -17.93 -10.11 -9.78
N TYR A 78 -17.58 -8.93 -10.26
CA TYR A 78 -18.02 -7.64 -9.76
C TYR A 78 -18.47 -6.77 -10.92
N ASP A 79 -19.25 -5.73 -10.62
CA ASP A 79 -19.55 -4.68 -11.58
C ASP A 79 -18.29 -3.92 -11.97
N CYS A 80 -18.32 -3.27 -13.14
CA CYS A 80 -17.14 -2.57 -13.67
C CYS A 80 -16.68 -1.42 -12.76
N GLU A 81 -17.53 -0.92 -11.87
CA GLU A 81 -17.18 0.06 -10.83
C GLU A 81 -16.05 -0.42 -9.92
N MET A 82 -15.81 -1.74 -9.82
CA MET A 82 -14.68 -2.31 -9.09
C MET A 82 -13.33 -1.74 -9.54
N ILE A 83 -13.19 -1.31 -10.80
CA ILE A 83 -11.95 -0.76 -11.37
C ILE A 83 -11.59 0.60 -10.76
N ILE A 84 -12.55 1.26 -10.11
CA ILE A 84 -12.33 2.55 -9.48
C ILE A 84 -11.49 2.34 -8.20
N PRO A 85 -10.40 3.11 -7.96
CA PRO A 85 -9.43 2.79 -6.92
C PRO A 85 -10.01 2.59 -5.52
N TRP A 86 -10.99 3.41 -5.12
CA TRP A 86 -11.61 3.24 -3.80
C TRP A 86 -12.51 2.00 -3.71
N GLN A 87 -13.07 1.51 -4.82
CA GLN A 87 -13.84 0.26 -4.86
C GLN A 87 -12.92 -0.96 -4.89
N LEU A 88 -11.86 -0.94 -5.71
CA LEU A 88 -10.87 -2.02 -5.71
C LEU A 88 -10.22 -2.16 -4.34
N ALA A 89 -9.89 -1.04 -3.68
CA ALA A 89 -9.32 -1.05 -2.34
C ALA A 89 -10.18 -1.84 -1.35
N ILE A 90 -11.52 -1.67 -1.36
CA ILE A 90 -12.41 -2.45 -0.50
C ILE A 90 -12.26 -3.94 -0.77
N VAL A 91 -12.19 -4.34 -2.04
CA VAL A 91 -12.06 -5.74 -2.43
C VAL A 91 -10.70 -6.31 -2.04
N PHE A 92 -9.63 -5.58 -2.37
CA PHE A 92 -8.25 -5.92 -2.02
C PHE A 92 -8.07 -6.07 -0.50
N TYR A 93 -8.48 -5.07 0.29
CA TYR A 93 -8.32 -5.10 1.74
C TYR A 93 -9.21 -6.16 2.40
N SER A 94 -10.32 -6.57 1.77
CA SER A 94 -11.13 -7.69 2.26
C SER A 94 -10.40 -9.03 2.14
N GLU A 95 -9.69 -9.24 1.03
CA GLU A 95 -8.83 -10.41 0.84
C GLU A 95 -7.62 -10.37 1.77
N TYR A 96 -6.96 -9.20 1.87
CA TYR A 96 -5.84 -8.98 2.78
C TYR A 96 -6.25 -9.28 4.22
N ALA A 97 -7.40 -8.76 4.66
CA ALA A 97 -7.96 -8.98 5.98
C ALA A 97 -8.34 -10.44 6.26
N ALA A 98 -8.78 -11.19 5.25
CA ALA A 98 -9.11 -12.59 5.42
C ALA A 98 -7.86 -13.48 5.55
N TYR A 99 -6.84 -13.21 4.71
CA TYR A 99 -5.81 -14.21 4.40
C TYR A 99 -4.37 -13.80 4.70
N ALA A 100 -4.07 -12.52 4.93
CA ALA A 100 -2.71 -12.05 5.20
C ALA A 100 -2.59 -11.39 6.58
N ASP A 101 -3.41 -10.37 6.84
CA ASP A 101 -3.40 -9.62 8.09
C ASP A 101 -4.83 -9.46 8.63
N ARG A 102 -5.18 -10.29 9.61
CA ARG A 102 -6.52 -10.35 10.20
C ARG A 102 -6.87 -9.15 11.06
N GLU A 103 -5.90 -8.30 11.39
CA GLU A 103 -6.20 -7.05 12.10
C GLU A 103 -7.09 -6.13 11.26
N TYR A 104 -6.97 -6.18 9.93
CA TYR A 104 -7.73 -5.33 9.00
C TYR A 104 -9.24 -5.65 8.99
N MET A 105 -9.67 -6.81 9.49
CA MET A 105 -11.11 -7.09 9.71
C MET A 105 -11.60 -6.76 11.12
N CYS A 106 -10.71 -6.46 12.06
CA CYS A 106 -11.09 -6.11 13.43
C CYS A 106 -11.54 -4.65 13.51
N ARG A 107 -12.79 -4.41 13.92
CA ARG A 107 -13.37 -3.04 14.04
C ARG A 107 -12.81 -2.21 15.19
N PHE A 108 -12.37 -2.87 16.24
CA PHE A 108 -11.84 -2.21 17.44
C PHE A 108 -10.34 -2.00 17.39
N ASP A 109 -9.69 -2.52 16.34
CA ASP A 109 -8.29 -2.20 16.15
C ASP A 109 -8.14 -0.70 15.83
N LYS A 110 -7.18 -0.09 16.52
CA LYS A 110 -6.79 1.31 16.37
C LYS A 110 -5.44 1.42 15.67
N TRP A 111 -4.60 0.38 15.72
CA TRP A 111 -3.25 0.46 15.22
C TRP A 111 -3.20 0.50 13.69
N SER A 112 -3.86 -0.44 13.02
CA SER A 112 -3.99 -0.44 11.56
C SER A 112 -4.65 0.86 11.07
N VAL A 113 -5.61 1.42 11.81
CA VAL A 113 -6.21 2.73 11.43
C VAL A 113 -5.17 3.85 11.47
N ILE A 114 -4.36 3.89 12.52
CA ILE A 114 -3.33 4.92 12.68
C ILE A 114 -2.25 4.73 11.61
N ILE A 115 -1.77 3.51 11.40
CA ILE A 115 -0.74 3.19 10.41
C ILE A 115 -1.22 3.56 8.99
N GLU A 116 -2.34 2.99 8.53
CA GLU A 116 -2.83 3.24 7.17
C GLU A 116 -3.28 4.69 6.99
N GLY A 117 -3.91 5.30 8.00
CA GLY A 117 -4.30 6.71 7.95
C GLY A 117 -3.10 7.66 7.92
N SER A 118 -2.04 7.35 8.67
CA SER A 118 -0.80 8.11 8.64
C SER A 118 -0.03 7.90 7.34
N HIS A 119 -0.07 6.70 6.77
CA HIS A 119 0.55 6.41 5.48
C HIS A 119 -0.18 7.14 4.35
N ALA A 120 -1.50 7.08 4.29
CA ALA A 120 -2.30 7.85 3.35
C ALA A 120 -1.97 9.35 3.39
N LEU A 121 -1.91 9.95 4.59
CA LEU A 121 -1.69 11.37 4.76
C LEU A 121 -0.23 11.79 4.49
N PHE A 122 0.73 11.14 5.16
CA PHE A 122 2.13 11.56 5.16
C PHE A 122 2.96 10.89 4.07
N CYS A 123 2.65 9.66 3.70
CA CYS A 123 3.38 8.96 2.64
C CYS A 123 2.75 9.26 1.29
N GLY A 124 1.47 8.95 1.11
CA GLY A 124 0.73 9.21 -0.13
C GLY A 124 0.62 10.71 -0.43
N GLY A 125 0.08 11.48 0.52
CA GLY A 125 -0.14 12.93 0.36
C GLY A 125 1.14 13.73 0.08
N ILE A 126 2.23 13.47 0.83
CA ILE A 126 3.50 14.19 0.60
C ILE A 126 4.18 13.71 -0.69
N SER A 127 4.07 12.43 -1.06
CA SER A 127 4.57 11.95 -2.36
C SER A 127 3.88 12.66 -3.52
N PHE A 128 2.56 12.87 -3.43
CA PHE A 128 1.81 13.64 -4.42
C PHE A 128 2.32 15.09 -4.50
N VAL A 129 2.45 15.77 -3.36
CA VAL A 129 2.98 17.15 -3.31
C VAL A 129 4.40 17.22 -3.89
N SER A 130 5.24 16.22 -3.63
CA SER A 130 6.58 16.13 -4.18
C SER A 130 6.57 16.01 -5.70
N ILE A 131 5.74 15.12 -6.27
CA ILE A 131 5.55 15.02 -7.72
C ILE A 131 5.09 16.37 -8.30
N MET A 132 4.15 17.06 -7.66
CA MET A 132 3.71 18.39 -8.11
C MET A 132 4.84 19.42 -8.10
N PHE A 133 5.67 19.46 -7.05
CA PHE A 133 6.84 20.35 -7.01
C PHE A 133 7.84 20.04 -8.12
N ASN A 134 8.02 18.76 -8.47
CA ASN A 134 8.86 18.35 -9.58
C ASN A 134 8.29 18.85 -10.93
N ILE A 135 6.98 18.66 -11.16
CA ILE A 135 6.28 19.14 -12.37
C ILE A 135 6.43 20.66 -12.55
N TYR A 136 6.30 21.43 -11.48
CA TYR A 136 6.40 22.90 -11.53
C TYR A 136 7.84 23.45 -11.45
N GLY A 137 8.86 22.59 -11.36
CA GLY A 137 10.26 23.01 -11.31
C GLY A 137 10.77 23.52 -9.96
N TYR A 138 10.01 23.33 -8.87
CA TYR A 138 10.39 23.74 -7.51
C TYR A 138 11.32 22.73 -6.84
N MET A 139 12.57 22.63 -7.33
CA MET A 139 13.49 21.54 -7.00
C MET A 139 13.85 21.43 -5.50
N TYR A 140 14.03 22.55 -4.79
CA TYR A 140 14.31 22.49 -3.34
C TYR A 140 13.15 21.85 -2.58
N GLN A 141 11.92 22.30 -2.86
CA GLN A 141 10.70 21.78 -2.26
C GLN A 141 10.45 20.32 -2.66
N PHE A 142 10.75 19.97 -3.91
CA PHE A 142 10.71 18.59 -4.39
C PHE A 142 11.62 17.68 -3.55
N TYR A 143 12.91 17.99 -3.42
CA TYR A 143 13.85 17.14 -2.66
C TYR A 143 13.50 17.10 -1.17
N PHE A 144 13.07 18.21 -0.58
CA PHE A 144 12.63 18.26 0.80
C PHE A 144 11.42 17.35 1.05
N THR A 145 10.37 17.47 0.22
CA THR A 145 9.16 16.65 0.35
C THR A 145 9.41 15.18 -0.02
N LEU A 146 10.31 14.91 -0.97
CA LEU A 146 10.75 13.55 -1.28
C LEU A 146 11.39 12.89 -0.07
N ALA A 147 12.36 13.56 0.56
CA ALA A 147 13.05 13.05 1.74
C ALA A 147 12.07 12.83 2.90
N MET A 148 11.11 13.73 3.10
CA MET A 148 10.04 13.57 4.09
C MET A 148 9.18 12.34 3.79
N ALA A 149 8.63 12.22 2.58
CA ALA A 149 7.77 11.11 2.20
C ALA A 149 8.48 9.76 2.38
N MET A 150 9.73 9.63 1.90
CA MET A 150 10.50 8.40 2.05
C MET A 150 10.80 8.08 3.52
N SER A 151 11.12 9.09 4.33
CA SER A 151 11.36 8.90 5.77
C SER A 151 10.11 8.43 6.50
N PHE A 152 8.94 8.98 6.17
CA PHE A 152 7.67 8.53 6.74
C PHE A 152 7.30 7.12 6.29
N GLN A 153 7.52 6.77 5.01
CA GLN A 153 7.30 5.41 4.53
C GLN A 153 8.17 4.40 5.29
N LEU A 154 9.46 4.70 5.44
CA LEU A 154 10.39 3.83 6.17
C LEU A 154 9.98 3.67 7.63
N MET A 155 9.66 4.77 8.32
CA MET A 155 9.18 4.72 9.70
C MET A 155 7.89 3.91 9.83
N ASN A 156 6.92 4.16 8.94
CA ASN A 156 5.63 3.47 8.94
C ASN A 156 5.80 1.96 8.71
N SER A 157 6.67 1.58 7.77
CA SER A 157 6.99 0.18 7.48
C SER A 157 7.65 -0.52 8.68
N ILE A 158 8.59 0.15 9.38
CA ILE A 158 9.22 -0.39 10.59
C ILE A 158 8.18 -0.59 11.71
N LEU A 159 7.32 0.41 11.95
CA LEU A 159 6.29 0.34 12.97
C LEU A 159 5.25 -0.75 12.68
N TYR A 160 4.84 -0.86 11.42
CA TYR A 160 3.92 -1.90 10.97
C TYR A 160 4.52 -3.30 11.16
N MET A 161 5.72 -3.54 10.63
CA MET A 161 6.37 -4.85 10.71
C MET A 161 6.70 -5.23 12.16
N GLY A 162 7.16 -4.27 12.96
CA GLY A 162 7.40 -4.47 14.39
C GLY A 162 6.15 -4.91 15.13
N GLN A 163 5.03 -4.21 14.93
CA GLN A 163 3.75 -4.59 15.53
C GLN A 163 3.27 -5.97 15.05
N TYR A 164 3.38 -6.25 13.76
CA TYR A 164 2.96 -7.53 13.22
C TYR A 164 3.76 -8.69 13.83
N ILE A 165 5.07 -8.51 14.03
CA ILE A 165 5.92 -9.50 14.73
C ILE A 165 5.45 -9.71 16.17
N ILE A 166 5.07 -8.65 16.89
CA ILE A 166 4.52 -8.78 18.25
C ILE A 166 3.21 -9.57 18.21
N GLN A 167 2.32 -9.26 17.26
CA GLN A 167 1.02 -9.90 17.12
C GLN A 167 1.11 -11.39 16.80
N ILE A 168 1.99 -11.82 15.88
CA ILE A 168 2.11 -13.24 15.52
C ILE A 168 2.61 -14.10 16.69
N ASN A 169 3.25 -13.49 17.69
CA ASN A 169 3.74 -14.13 18.91
C ASN A 169 2.77 -14.01 20.10
N ASN A 170 1.70 -13.22 20.00
CA ASN A 170 0.72 -13.03 21.07
C ASN A 170 -0.51 -13.93 20.90
N PRO A 171 -0.77 -14.90 21.81
CA PRO A 171 -1.91 -15.82 21.72
C PRO A 171 -3.30 -15.15 21.63
N HIS A 172 -3.43 -13.92 22.11
CA HIS A 172 -4.68 -13.15 22.08
C HIS A 172 -4.88 -12.36 20.78
N SER A 173 -3.87 -12.31 19.91
CA SER A 173 -3.98 -11.63 18.62
C SER A 173 -4.74 -12.48 17.60
N VAL A 174 -5.55 -11.83 16.77
CA VAL A 174 -6.16 -12.46 15.59
C VAL A 174 -5.15 -12.95 14.57
N ASN A 175 -3.93 -12.38 14.60
CA ASN A 175 -2.80 -12.75 13.76
C ASN A 175 -1.90 -13.83 14.37
N TYR A 176 -2.19 -14.31 15.58
CA TYR A 176 -1.36 -15.31 16.26
C TYR A 176 -1.06 -16.51 15.37
N ASN A 177 0.21 -16.95 15.38
CA ASN A 177 0.65 -18.09 14.59
C ASN A 177 0.09 -19.40 15.17
N ARG A 178 -0.91 -19.97 14.51
CA ARG A 178 -1.58 -21.22 14.92
C ARG A 178 -1.91 -22.09 13.71
N PRO A 179 -2.22 -23.38 13.87
CA PRO A 179 -2.50 -24.28 12.74
C PRO A 179 -3.60 -23.78 11.78
N ALA A 180 -4.62 -23.09 12.30
CA ALA A 180 -5.71 -22.51 11.50
C ALA A 180 -5.36 -21.18 10.80
N PHE A 181 -4.22 -20.56 11.15
CA PHE A 181 -3.70 -19.36 10.49
C PHE A 181 -2.18 -19.30 10.61
N PRO A 182 -1.47 -20.21 9.95
CA PRO A 182 -0.04 -20.38 10.16
C PRO A 182 0.77 -19.30 9.44
N CYS A 183 1.91 -18.91 10.02
CA CYS A 183 2.87 -18.03 9.37
C CYS A 183 3.78 -18.81 8.41
N GLY A 184 4.20 -20.01 8.80
CA GLY A 184 5.35 -20.68 8.19
C GLY A 184 6.68 -20.00 8.56
N VAL A 185 7.79 -20.60 8.14
CA VAL A 185 9.13 -20.01 8.31
C VAL A 185 9.22 -18.74 7.47
N MET A 186 9.69 -17.63 8.05
CA MET A 186 9.78 -16.33 7.35
C MET A 186 8.46 -15.90 6.69
N LEU A 187 7.29 -16.20 7.29
CA LEU A 187 5.98 -15.80 6.76
C LEU A 187 5.61 -16.39 5.37
N TYR A 188 6.23 -17.49 4.90
CA TYR A 188 5.94 -18.02 3.55
C TYR A 188 4.47 -18.41 3.33
N LYS A 189 3.70 -18.71 4.39
CA LYS A 189 2.26 -19.00 4.29
C LYS A 189 1.38 -17.74 4.28
N ARG A 190 1.99 -16.56 4.41
CA ARG A 190 1.37 -15.24 4.31
C ARG A 190 2.14 -14.39 3.28
N PRO A 191 2.18 -14.80 2.00
CA PRO A 191 3.06 -14.21 0.98
C PRO A 191 2.80 -12.72 0.74
N PHE A 192 1.59 -12.23 1.04
CA PHE A 192 1.27 -10.81 0.90
C PHE A 192 2.09 -9.92 1.86
N MET A 193 2.61 -10.48 2.96
CA MET A 193 3.43 -9.73 3.91
C MET A 193 4.77 -9.26 3.32
N TYR A 194 5.25 -9.91 2.25
CA TYR A 194 6.49 -9.53 1.58
C TYR A 194 6.39 -8.18 0.85
N ILE A 195 5.19 -7.69 0.55
CA ILE A 195 5.02 -6.33 0.00
C ILE A 195 5.57 -5.28 0.97
N ASN A 196 5.48 -5.52 2.28
CA ASN A 196 6.04 -4.63 3.29
C ASN A 196 7.58 -4.53 3.24
N VAL A 197 8.27 -5.52 2.66
CA VAL A 197 9.72 -5.43 2.43
C VAL A 197 10.02 -4.34 1.40
N PHE A 198 9.22 -4.21 0.34
CA PHE A 198 9.37 -3.13 -0.62
C PHE A 198 9.12 -1.76 0.03
N TRP A 199 8.13 -1.67 0.93
CA TRP A 199 7.88 -0.46 1.73
C TRP A 199 9.02 -0.09 2.68
N THR A 200 9.97 -0.98 2.96
CA THR A 200 11.23 -0.65 3.67
C THR A 200 12.36 -0.33 2.68
N VAL A 201 12.54 -1.17 1.66
CA VAL A 201 13.71 -1.11 0.76
C VAL A 201 13.67 0.10 -0.15
N MET A 202 12.52 0.40 -0.76
CA MET A 202 12.39 1.48 -1.73
C MET A 202 12.59 2.89 -1.15
N PRO A 203 12.03 3.25 0.02
CA PRO A 203 12.36 4.53 0.63
C PRO A 203 13.82 4.62 1.06
N ALA A 204 14.40 3.54 1.61
CA ALA A 204 15.82 3.51 1.96
C ALA A 204 16.73 3.68 0.74
N TYR A 205 16.41 2.99 -0.36
CA TYR A 205 17.09 3.13 -1.65
C TYR A 205 17.01 4.56 -2.17
N THR A 206 15.82 5.17 -2.17
CA THR A 206 15.59 6.53 -2.66
C THR A 206 16.40 7.56 -1.86
N LEU A 207 16.36 7.46 -0.53
CA LEU A 207 17.15 8.33 0.35
C LEU A 207 18.65 8.17 0.08
N TYR A 208 19.13 6.92 0.00
CA TYR A 208 20.54 6.65 -0.29
C TYR A 208 20.97 7.15 -1.68
N PHE A 209 20.14 6.94 -2.70
CA PHE A 209 20.41 7.39 -4.07
C PHE A 209 20.67 8.90 -4.10
N TYR A 210 19.77 9.69 -3.52
CA TYR A 210 19.93 11.14 -3.50
C TYR A 210 21.06 11.59 -2.57
N MET A 211 21.21 10.99 -1.39
CA MET A 211 22.33 11.31 -0.50
C MET A 211 23.71 11.03 -1.14
N SER A 212 23.83 10.00 -1.97
CA SER A 212 25.11 9.63 -2.61
C SER A 212 25.40 10.42 -3.89
N HIS A 213 24.38 10.85 -4.63
CA HIS A 213 24.54 11.54 -5.91
C HIS A 213 24.55 13.07 -5.79
N PHE A 214 24.25 13.65 -4.63
CA PHE A 214 24.40 15.09 -4.38
C PHE A 214 25.83 15.54 -4.02
N TYR A 215 26.79 14.62 -3.93
CA TYR A 215 28.20 14.89 -3.59
C TYR A 215 29.18 14.73 -4.76
N VAL A 216 28.70 14.74 -6.00
CA VAL A 216 29.54 14.77 -7.23
C VAL A 216 29.10 15.93 -8.11
#